data_AF-A0A2G2BIQ9-F1
#
_entry.id   AF-A0A2G2BIQ9-F1
#
_cell.length_a   1.000
_cell.length_b   1.000
_cell.length_c   1.000
_cell.angle_alpha   90.00
_cell.angle_beta   90.00
_cell.angle_gamma   90.00
#
_symmetry.space_group_name_H-M   'P 1'
#
loop_
_entity.id
_entity.type
_entity.pdbx_description
1 polymer ?
#
loop_
_entity_poly.entity_id
_entity_poly.type
_entity_poly.pdbx_seq_one_letter_code
_entity_poly.pdbx_strand_id
1 'polypeptide(L)'
;MQHSPIGLEEIERRATSYARAGIAQIWIPFIKPNVWTDGYNKSLGVFFVERYSPRQFERWVHGFNGKKGMWMYDPADKEFWLGHLEGHQYYVEQTNWYSEGGEENSAGGFFKYSKRYKELTLEGPYKAGNLRIAISNRRAFSTREYNWPAARVASLEPV
;
A
#
# COMPACT_ATOMS: atom_id res chain seq x y z
N MET A 1 2.48 -4.86 -20.57
CA MET A 1 2.96 -4.93 -19.17
C MET A 1 4.20 -4.05 -19.08
N GLN A 2 4.29 -3.09 -18.14
CA GLN A 2 5.45 -2.20 -18.06
C GLN A 2 6.52 -2.85 -17.16
N HIS A 3 7.73 -3.03 -17.71
CA HIS A 3 8.85 -3.69 -17.03
C HIS A 3 9.85 -2.71 -16.37
N SER A 4 9.69 -1.40 -16.59
CA SER A 4 10.55 -0.36 -16.01
C SER A 4 9.92 0.27 -14.77
N PRO A 5 10.69 0.57 -13.71
CA PRO A 5 10.18 1.23 -12.51
C PRO A 5 9.50 2.54 -12.90
N ILE A 6 8.21 2.67 -12.59
CA ILE A 6 7.51 3.95 -12.75
C ILE A 6 7.82 4.82 -11.52
N GLY A 7 8.48 5.94 -11.76
CA GLY A 7 8.69 6.97 -10.73
C GLY A 7 7.38 7.67 -10.38
N LEU A 8 7.36 8.36 -9.23
CA LEU A 8 6.18 9.09 -8.77
C LEU A 8 5.70 10.15 -9.78
N GLU A 9 6.62 10.94 -10.31
CA GLU A 9 6.29 11.98 -11.31
C GLU A 9 5.64 11.38 -12.56
N GLU A 10 6.18 10.25 -13.04
CA GLU A 10 5.69 9.61 -14.26
C GLU A 10 4.30 9.01 -14.06
N ILE A 11 3.99 8.45 -12.89
CA ILE A 11 2.63 7.96 -12.62
C ILE A 11 1.63 9.10 -12.49
N GLU A 12 1.98 10.19 -11.80
CA GLU A 12 1.09 11.34 -11.67
C GLU A 12 0.80 11.98 -13.03
N ARG A 13 1.84 12.11 -13.86
CA ARG A 13 1.71 12.61 -15.23
C ARG A 13 0.80 11.73 -16.08
N ARG A 14 1.02 10.41 -16.06
CA ARG A 14 0.17 9.45 -16.82
C ARG A 14 -1.25 9.44 -16.31
N ALA A 15 -1.45 9.39 -15.00
CA ALA A 15 -2.77 9.37 -14.40
C ALA A 15 -3.56 10.64 -14.74
N THR A 16 -2.89 11.79 -14.79
CA THR A 16 -3.47 13.06 -15.23
C THR A 16 -3.80 13.04 -16.72
N SER A 17 -2.92 12.49 -17.55
CA SER A 17 -3.18 12.36 -19.00
C SER A 17 -4.38 11.46 -19.28
N TYR A 18 -4.48 10.31 -18.62
CA TYR A 18 -5.62 9.39 -18.77
C TYR A 18 -6.92 10.01 -18.26
N ALA A 19 -6.86 10.73 -17.13
CA ALA A 19 -7.99 11.46 -16.60
C ALA A 19 -8.51 12.52 -17.59
N ARG A 20 -7.62 13.32 -18.18
CA ARG A 20 -7.97 14.34 -19.20
C ARG A 20 -8.59 13.73 -20.45
N ALA A 21 -8.15 12.53 -20.82
CA ALA A 21 -8.68 11.78 -21.96
C ALA A 21 -9.99 11.04 -21.63
N GLY A 22 -10.52 11.11 -20.40
CA GLY A 22 -11.73 10.39 -20.00
C GLY A 22 -11.58 8.86 -19.92
N ILE A 23 -10.33 8.37 -19.90
CA ILE A 23 -9.99 6.94 -19.86
C ILE A 23 -10.11 6.44 -18.42
N ALA A 24 -10.84 5.34 -18.23
CA ALA A 24 -10.87 4.65 -16.94
C ALA A 24 -9.54 3.95 -16.68
N GLN A 25 -8.95 4.18 -15.51
CA GLN A 25 -7.62 3.68 -15.17
C GLN A 25 -7.62 2.77 -13.94
N ILE A 26 -6.80 1.72 -14.00
CA ILE A 26 -6.47 0.84 -12.88
C ILE A 26 -4.94 0.70 -12.81
N TRP A 27 -4.40 0.71 -11.61
CA TRP A 27 -2.97 0.55 -11.35
C TRP A 27 -2.79 -0.65 -10.44
N ILE A 28 -2.01 -1.64 -10.88
CA ILE A 28 -1.84 -2.92 -10.18
C ILE A 28 -0.34 -3.15 -9.94
N PRO A 29 0.19 -2.93 -8.72
CA PRO A 29 1.54 -3.32 -8.37
C PRO A 29 1.74 -4.83 -8.34
N PHE A 30 2.97 -5.26 -8.63
CA PHE A 30 3.39 -6.65 -8.44
C PHE A 30 3.79 -6.90 -7.00
N ILE A 31 3.29 -8.01 -6.45
CA ILE A 31 3.68 -8.53 -5.15
C ILE A 31 5.18 -8.86 -5.20
N LYS A 32 5.90 -8.50 -4.13
CA LYS A 32 7.32 -8.78 -4.02
C LYS A 32 7.49 -10.24 -3.56
N PRO A 33 8.49 -10.98 -4.07
CA PRO A 33 8.68 -12.38 -3.67
C PRO A 33 8.81 -12.58 -2.15
N ASN A 34 9.44 -11.63 -1.45
CA ASN A 34 9.62 -11.72 0.00
C ASN A 34 8.33 -11.51 0.81
N VAL A 35 7.23 -11.05 0.21
CA VAL A 35 5.94 -10.94 0.92
C VAL A 35 5.53 -12.28 1.51
N TRP A 36 5.70 -13.36 0.75
CA TRP A 36 5.28 -14.71 1.16
C TRP A 36 6.18 -15.32 2.25
N THR A 37 7.43 -14.87 2.37
CA THR A 37 8.35 -15.30 3.42
C THR A 37 8.26 -14.43 4.68
N ASP A 38 7.87 -13.16 4.53
CA ASP A 38 7.86 -12.17 5.62
C ASP A 38 6.50 -12.10 6.34
N GLY A 39 5.49 -12.85 5.89
CA GLY A 39 4.14 -12.86 6.43
C GLY A 39 3.63 -14.24 6.79
N TYR A 40 2.35 -14.29 7.17
CA TYR A 40 1.67 -15.52 7.57
C TYR A 40 0.17 -15.46 7.21
N ASN A 41 -0.45 -16.63 7.10
CA ASN A 41 -1.90 -16.73 6.96
C ASN A 41 -2.57 -16.37 8.29
N LYS A 42 -3.27 -15.23 8.34
CA LYS A 42 -4.01 -14.78 9.51
C LYS A 42 -5.34 -15.51 9.66
N SER A 43 -5.98 -15.83 8.54
CA SER A 43 -7.18 -16.67 8.44
C SER A 43 -7.29 -17.23 7.03
N LEU A 44 -8.30 -18.08 6.78
CA LEU A 44 -8.57 -18.58 5.43
C LEU A 44 -8.76 -17.38 4.47
N GLY A 45 -7.95 -17.34 3.42
CA GLY A 45 -7.98 -16.29 2.40
C GLY A 45 -7.44 -14.93 2.83
N VAL A 46 -6.75 -14.85 3.97
CA VAL A 46 -6.14 -13.60 4.47
C VAL A 46 -4.68 -13.84 4.83
N PHE A 47 -3.78 -13.19 4.10
CA PHE A 47 -2.35 -13.20 4.35
C PHE A 47 -1.91 -11.85 4.93
N PHE A 48 -1.07 -11.87 5.97
CA PHE A 48 -0.69 -10.68 6.71
C PHE A 48 0.83 -10.55 6.82
N VAL A 49 1.33 -9.34 6.56
CA VAL A 49 2.74 -8.95 6.74
C VAL A 49 2.78 -7.78 7.71
N GLU A 50 3.31 -8.02 8.91
CA GLU A 50 3.36 -7.01 9.97
C GLU A 50 4.29 -5.84 9.62
N ARG A 51 5.47 -6.15 9.04
CA ARG A 51 6.52 -5.17 8.72
C ARG A 51 6.74 -5.04 7.23
N TYR A 52 5.71 -4.65 6.50
CA TYR A 52 5.80 -4.38 5.07
C TYR A 52 6.44 -3.01 4.78
N SER A 53 7.36 -2.93 3.83
CA SER A 53 7.97 -1.67 3.39
C SER A 53 7.44 -1.28 2.01
N PRO A 54 6.29 -0.57 1.90
CA PRO A 54 5.69 -0.26 0.61
C PRO A 54 6.54 0.75 -0.18
N ARG A 55 6.72 0.46 -1.47
CA ARG A 55 7.32 1.34 -2.48
C ARG A 55 6.45 2.60 -2.63
N GLN A 56 7.03 3.69 -3.12
CA GLN A 56 6.28 4.93 -3.38
C GLN A 56 5.08 4.69 -4.30
N PHE A 57 5.25 3.86 -5.34
CA PHE A 57 4.17 3.47 -6.23
C PHE A 57 3.04 2.73 -5.50
N GLU A 58 3.34 1.77 -4.63
CA GLU A 58 2.33 1.03 -3.84
C GLU A 58 1.54 1.99 -2.92
N ARG A 59 2.23 2.94 -2.26
CA ARG A 59 1.58 3.99 -1.45
C ARG A 59 0.68 4.89 -2.30
N TRP A 60 1.16 5.29 -3.47
CA TRP A 60 0.40 6.12 -4.40
C TRP A 60 -0.84 5.38 -4.91
N VAL A 61 -0.75 4.11 -5.29
CA VAL A 61 -1.90 3.31 -5.75
C VAL A 61 -2.92 3.12 -4.63
N HIS A 62 -2.46 2.80 -3.42
CA HIS A 62 -3.35 2.69 -2.26
C HIS A 62 -4.12 4.00 -2.01
N GLY A 63 -3.42 5.15 -2.01
CA GLY A 63 -4.09 6.45 -1.92
C GLY A 63 -4.93 6.80 -3.17
N PHE A 64 -4.58 6.26 -4.33
CA PHE A 64 -5.34 6.46 -5.56
C PHE A 64 -6.72 5.79 -5.50
N ASN A 65 -6.80 4.64 -4.85
CA ASN A 65 -8.04 3.89 -4.67
C ASN A 65 -8.77 4.26 -3.36
N GLY A 66 -8.10 4.96 -2.44
CA GLY A 66 -8.66 5.40 -1.17
C GLY A 66 -8.98 4.22 -0.24
N LYS A 67 -10.15 4.23 0.39
CA LYS A 67 -10.57 3.17 1.35
C LYS A 67 -10.81 1.80 0.71
N LYS A 68 -10.77 1.69 -0.62
CA LYS A 68 -11.03 0.45 -1.35
C LYS A 68 -9.84 -0.52 -1.38
N GLY A 69 -8.69 -0.15 -0.80
CA GLY A 69 -7.47 -0.93 -0.89
C GLY A 69 -6.80 -0.85 -2.28
N MET A 70 -5.79 -1.68 -2.52
CA MET A 70 -5.07 -1.78 -3.79
C MET A 70 -5.03 -3.22 -4.28
N TRP A 71 -5.49 -3.46 -5.50
CA TRP A 71 -5.28 -4.75 -6.15
C TRP A 71 -3.80 -4.93 -6.47
N MET A 72 -3.25 -6.07 -6.07
CA MET A 72 -1.88 -6.48 -6.35
C MET A 72 -1.89 -7.77 -7.15
N TYR A 73 -0.88 -7.98 -7.99
CA TYR A 73 -0.75 -9.19 -8.80
C TYR A 73 0.48 -10.00 -8.37
N ASP A 74 0.26 -11.28 -8.10
CA ASP A 74 1.33 -12.26 -7.93
C ASP A 74 1.70 -12.88 -9.29
N PRO A 75 2.90 -12.60 -9.83
CA PRO A 75 3.35 -13.20 -11.07
C PRO A 75 3.68 -14.69 -10.96
N ALA A 76 3.98 -15.21 -9.76
CA ALA A 76 4.33 -16.62 -9.56
C ALA A 76 3.10 -17.51 -9.75
N ASP A 77 2.04 -17.23 -9.01
CA ASP A 77 0.81 -18.04 -9.02
C ASP A 77 -0.29 -17.51 -9.97
N LYS A 78 0.00 -16.38 -10.64
CA LYS A 78 -0.91 -15.68 -11.57
C LYS A 78 -2.25 -15.34 -10.89
N GLU A 79 -2.14 -14.75 -9.71
CA GLU A 79 -3.27 -14.44 -8.83
C GLU A 79 -3.32 -12.97 -8.49
N PHE A 80 -4.52 -12.51 -8.16
CA PHE A 80 -4.79 -11.17 -7.67
C PHE A 80 -5.13 -11.21 -6.19
N TRP A 81 -4.65 -10.22 -5.47
CA TRP A 81 -4.88 -10.05 -4.04
C TRP A 81 -5.32 -8.62 -3.77
N LEU A 82 -6.34 -8.45 -2.93
CA LEU A 82 -6.76 -7.14 -2.48
C LEU A 82 -5.93 -6.73 -1.26
N GLY A 83 -5.07 -5.72 -1.43
CA GLY A 83 -4.13 -5.25 -0.43
C GLY A 83 -4.62 -4.02 0.35
N HIS A 84 -4.49 -4.07 1.67
CA HIS A 84 -4.76 -2.95 2.56
C HIS A 84 -3.49 -2.56 3.33
N LEU A 85 -3.14 -1.27 3.31
CA LEU A 85 -1.98 -0.73 4.04
C LEU A 85 -2.44 0.03 5.27
N GLU A 86 -1.96 -0.41 6.44
CA GLU A 86 -2.21 0.23 7.73
C GLU A 86 -0.93 0.71 8.41
N GLY A 87 -1.07 1.60 9.40
CA GLY A 87 0.06 2.17 10.11
C GLY A 87 0.68 1.17 11.08
N HIS A 88 1.93 0.78 10.84
CA HIS A 88 2.68 -0.06 11.78
C HIS A 88 3.15 0.76 12.99
N GLN A 89 2.84 0.30 14.20
CA GLN A 89 3.35 0.86 15.45
C GLN A 89 4.48 0.00 16.00
N TYR A 90 5.46 0.63 16.65
CA TYR A 90 6.49 -0.07 17.41
C TYR A 90 6.67 0.61 18.77
N TYR A 91 7.02 -0.20 19.77
CA TYR A 91 7.30 0.29 21.11
C TYR A 91 8.73 0.83 21.21
N VAL A 92 8.90 2.00 21.81
CA VAL A 92 10.20 2.57 22.13
C VAL A 92 10.52 2.20 23.57
N GLU A 93 11.51 1.34 23.77
CA GLU A 93 11.93 0.91 25.11
C GLU A 93 12.35 2.08 25.98
N GLN A 94 12.07 1.97 27.28
CA GLN A 94 12.48 2.96 28.25
C GLN A 94 13.98 2.83 28.51
N THR A 95 14.70 3.92 28.32
CA THR A 95 16.12 4.05 28.65
C THR A 95 16.29 5.06 29.77
N ASN A 96 16.93 4.62 30.86
CA ASN A 96 17.35 5.50 31.93
C ASN A 96 18.87 5.67 31.86
N TRP A 97 19.35 6.90 32.09
CA TRP A 97 20.77 7.19 32.22
C TRP A 97 21.00 8.26 33.28
N TYR A 98 22.18 8.27 33.89
CA TYR A 98 22.58 9.26 34.87
C TYR A 98 23.46 10.32 34.23
N SER A 99 23.22 11.59 34.51
CA SER A 99 24.09 12.69 34.09
C SER A 99 25.36 12.76 34.96
N GLU A 100 26.38 13.53 34.54
CA GLU A 100 27.61 13.74 35.34
C GLU A 100 27.33 14.31 36.74
N GLY A 101 26.16 14.94 36.96
CA GLY A 101 25.71 15.43 38.26
C GLY A 101 24.92 14.42 39.11
N GLY A 102 24.76 13.18 38.63
CA GLY A 102 23.99 12.13 39.33
C GLY A 102 22.47 12.24 39.18
N GLU A 103 21.97 13.14 38.31
CA GLU A 103 20.54 13.22 38.01
C GLU A 103 20.11 12.07 37.09
N GLU A 104 19.10 11.32 37.52
CA GLU A 104 18.47 10.30 36.69
C GLU A 104 17.63 10.96 35.59
N ASN A 105 17.89 10.57 34.35
CA ASN A 105 17.12 10.94 33.18
C ASN A 105 16.47 9.68 32.61
N SER A 106 15.25 9.81 32.08
CA SER A 106 14.52 8.73 31.41
C SER A 106 13.96 9.20 30.07
N ALA A 107 14.04 8.35 29.04
CA ALA A 107 13.34 8.52 27.76
C ALA A 107 12.71 7.19 27.32
N GLY A 108 11.74 7.24 26.39
CA GLY A 108 11.03 6.04 25.91
C GLY A 108 9.76 5.74 26.69
N GLY A 109 9.24 4.51 26.57
CA GLY A 109 7.99 4.10 27.24
C GLY A 109 6.70 4.39 26.46
N PHE A 110 6.78 4.55 25.13
CA PHE A 110 5.62 4.89 24.30
C PHE A 110 5.63 4.20 22.93
N PHE A 111 4.45 4.10 22.32
CA PHE A 111 4.30 3.60 20.94
C PHE A 111 4.48 4.72 19.92
N LYS A 112 5.16 4.42 18.81
CA LYS A 112 5.36 5.34 17.69
C LYS A 112 5.00 4.68 16.37
N TYR A 113 4.37 5.46 15.48
CA TYR A 113 4.14 5.01 14.11
C TYR A 113 5.43 4.99 13.28
N SER A 114 5.67 3.89 12.59
CA SER A 114 6.75 3.77 11.62
C SER A 114 6.46 4.60 10.36
N LYS A 115 7.44 5.40 9.93
CA LYS A 115 7.40 6.06 8.61
C LYS A 115 7.71 5.05 7.49
N ARG A 116 8.62 4.11 7.77
CA ARG A 116 9.14 3.11 6.82
C ARG A 116 8.17 1.95 6.65
N TYR A 117 7.76 1.34 7.75
CA TYR A 117 6.95 0.13 7.75
C TYR A 117 5.47 0.44 7.81
N LYS A 118 4.68 -0.45 7.22
CA LYS A 118 3.23 -0.53 7.23
C LYS A 118 2.85 -1.98 7.48
N GLU A 119 1.66 -2.18 8.01
CA GLU A 119 1.04 -3.49 8.02
C GLU A 119 0.35 -3.69 6.66
N LEU A 120 0.55 -4.86 6.05
CA LEU A 120 -0.09 -5.23 4.79
C LEU A 120 -0.99 -6.43 5.03
N THR A 121 -2.29 -6.26 4.78
CA THR A 121 -3.26 -7.35 4.70
C THR A 121 -3.57 -7.63 3.25
N LEU A 122 -3.51 -8.89 2.83
CA LEU A 122 -3.85 -9.36 1.49
C LEU A 122 -5.05 -10.30 1.58
N GLU A 123 -6.12 -9.98 0.87
CA GLU A 123 -7.33 -10.78 0.78
C GLU A 123 -7.42 -11.46 -0.58
N GLY A 124 -7.64 -12.78 -0.59
CA GLY A 124 -7.62 -13.59 -1.81
C GLY A 124 -7.30 -15.06 -1.54
N PRO A 125 -6.67 -15.78 -2.49
CA PRO A 125 -6.33 -15.35 -3.84
C PRO A 125 -7.54 -15.32 -4.78
N TYR A 126 -7.48 -14.47 -5.81
CA TYR A 126 -8.45 -14.43 -6.89
C TYR A 126 -7.78 -14.71 -8.24
N LYS A 127 -8.33 -15.65 -9.01
CA LYS A 127 -7.95 -15.83 -10.42
C LYS A 127 -8.64 -14.77 -11.28
N ALA A 128 -8.03 -14.43 -12.41
CA ALA A 128 -8.57 -13.42 -13.34
C ALA A 128 -10.01 -13.71 -13.79
N GLY A 129 -10.36 -14.98 -14.00
CA GLY A 129 -11.72 -15.39 -14.40
C GLY A 129 -12.78 -15.19 -13.31
N ASN A 130 -12.35 -14.99 -12.06
CA ASN A 130 -13.24 -14.77 -10.91
C ASN A 130 -13.32 -13.27 -10.54
N LEU A 131 -12.92 -12.38 -11.46
CA LEU A 131 -12.92 -10.94 -11.25
C LEU A 131 -13.64 -10.24 -12.40
N ARG A 132 -14.54 -9.32 -12.06
CA ARG A 132 -15.13 -8.37 -13.01
C ARG A 132 -14.53 -6.98 -12.84
N ILE A 133 -14.60 -6.19 -13.90
CA ILE A 133 -14.19 -4.77 -13.85
C ILE A 133 -15.40 -3.92 -13.47
N ALA A 134 -15.26 -3.16 -12.40
CA ALA A 134 -16.20 -2.10 -12.02
C ALA A 134 -15.56 -0.73 -12.27
N ILE A 135 -16.37 0.23 -12.73
CA ILE A 135 -15.91 1.61 -12.98
C ILE A 135 -16.58 2.54 -11.98
N SER A 136 -15.79 3.40 -11.36
CA SER A 136 -16.27 4.45 -10.47
C SER A 136 -15.57 5.78 -10.78
N ASN A 137 -16.07 6.87 -10.21
CA ASN A 137 -15.43 8.17 -10.31
C ASN A 137 -14.77 8.51 -8.98
N ARG A 138 -13.59 9.13 -9.03
CA ARG A 138 -12.95 9.74 -7.87
C ARG A 138 -12.83 11.25 -8.04
N ARG A 139 -12.81 11.96 -6.92
CA ARG A 139 -12.45 13.39 -6.88
C ARG A 139 -10.94 13.56 -6.85
N ALA A 140 -10.49 14.73 -7.30
CA ALA A 140 -9.10 15.13 -7.14
C ALA A 140 -8.78 15.26 -5.64
N PHE A 141 -7.57 14.86 -5.26
CA PHE A 141 -7.07 15.00 -3.90
C PHE A 141 -5.55 15.08 -3.94
N SER A 142 -4.98 15.93 -3.08
CA SER A 142 -3.54 16.11 -2.98
C SER A 142 -3.11 16.14 -1.52
N THR A 143 -1.90 15.66 -1.28
CA THR A 143 -1.19 15.75 0.00
C THR A 143 0.16 16.42 -0.25
N ARG A 144 0.98 16.58 0.79
CA ARG A 144 2.37 17.04 0.63
C ARG A 144 3.19 16.10 -0.26
N GLU A 145 2.90 14.81 -0.25
CA GLU A 145 3.71 13.77 -0.90
C GLU A 145 3.16 13.30 -2.25
N TYR A 146 1.84 13.39 -2.45
CA TYR A 146 1.15 12.76 -3.59
C TYR A 146 0.03 13.63 -4.14
N ASN A 147 -0.13 13.60 -5.46
CA ASN A 147 -1.25 14.17 -6.19
C ASN A 147 -2.05 13.08 -6.89
N TRP A 148 -3.36 13.15 -6.75
CA TRP A 148 -4.27 12.25 -7.43
C TRP A 148 -5.36 13.04 -8.16
N PRO A 149 -5.47 12.90 -9.50
CA PRO A 149 -6.44 13.66 -10.28
C PRO A 149 -7.87 13.16 -10.06
N ALA A 150 -8.86 14.01 -10.37
CA ALA A 150 -10.22 13.53 -10.59
C ALA A 150 -10.21 12.64 -11.84
N ALA A 151 -10.75 11.42 -11.74
CA ALA A 151 -10.63 10.44 -12.81
C ALA A 151 -11.73 9.37 -12.73
N ARG A 152 -11.97 8.70 -13.87
CA ARG A 152 -12.63 7.40 -13.91
C ARG A 152 -11.62 6.35 -13.44
N VAL A 153 -12.00 5.54 -12.47
CA VAL A 153 -11.17 4.49 -11.86
C VAL A 153 -11.83 3.15 -12.12
N ALA A 154 -11.06 2.23 -12.67
CA ALA A 154 -11.43 0.83 -12.75
C ALA A 154 -10.93 0.10 -11.50
N SER A 155 -11.76 -0.78 -10.95
CA SER A 155 -11.40 -1.71 -9.87
C SER A 155 -11.81 -3.12 -10.26
N LEU A 156 -11.16 -4.12 -9.65
CA LEU A 156 -11.58 -5.51 -9.76
C LEU A 156 -12.57 -5.82 -8.62
N GLU A 157 -13.59 -6.61 -8.90
CA GLU A 157 -14.56 -7.10 -7.93
C GLU A 157 -14.70 -8.62 -8.10
N PRO A 158 -14.69 -9.41 -7.02
CA PRO A 158 -15.02 -10.83 -7.08
C PRO A 158 -16.41 -11.07 -7.67
N VAL A 159 -16.57 -12.13 -8.47
CA VAL A 159 -17.86 -12.60 -9.01
C VAL A 159 -18.38 -13.82 -8.28
#